data_AF-A0A352WNW2-F1
#
_entry.id   AF-A0A352WNW2-F1
#
_cell.length_a   1.000
_cell.length_b   1.000
_cell.length_c   1.000
_cell.angle_alpha   90.00
_cell.angle_beta   90.00
_cell.angle_gamma   90.00
#
_symmetry.space_group_name_H-M   'P 1'
#
loop_
_entity.id
_entity.type
_entity.pdbx_description
1 polymer ?
#
loop_
_entity_poly.entity_id
_entity_poly.type
_entity_poly.pdbx_seq_one_letter_code
_entity_poly.pdbx_strand_id
1 'polypeptide(L)'
;MITRVLRLLTVLCLAQTCSLPGAIGQLDTEFWFVAPEVWDGHGDDPILLRFSTLGEPAQVTVEQPANPTFPVQTLNIAANGTQTLDLTPWLGDIENKPFNTVLEKGLRIISDAPVTAYYEINHPNNPDIFALKGASALGETFYVPFQNYLDNVYQQSTASIDIVAAEDGTEITVTPTAALTGYAAGVPIVIELNQGETYALRAASVLAVSHPSGTLIQSSAPIAVTISDDSLLGAPFNPSGCYDIMGDQVIPVDVAGKEYIAIKGNLGGPDKVFIVGTEDNTSISINGTNVWTINAGETYAHTLSAPAAFYETSAPVVALHMTGFGCEVGGAILP
;
A
#
# COMPACT_ATOMS: atom_id res chain seq x y z
N MET A 1 -5.93 -44.28 42.06
CA MET A 1 -5.09 -43.74 40.96
C MET A 1 -5.89 -43.17 39.78
N ILE A 2 -7.19 -43.44 39.64
CA ILE A 2 -7.99 -43.02 38.47
C ILE A 2 -8.62 -41.60 38.63
N THR A 3 -8.80 -41.12 39.86
CA THR A 3 -9.44 -39.82 40.14
C THR A 3 -8.50 -38.60 40.14
N ARG A 4 -7.18 -38.80 40.10
CA ARG A 4 -6.20 -37.70 39.98
C ARG A 4 -5.78 -37.40 38.54
N VAL A 5 -6.00 -38.33 37.61
CA VAL A 5 -5.70 -38.14 36.18
C VAL A 5 -6.81 -37.35 35.48
N LEU A 6 -8.08 -37.53 35.91
CA LEU A 6 -9.21 -36.85 35.28
C LEU A 6 -9.28 -35.34 35.59
N ARG A 7 -8.79 -34.89 36.75
CA ARG A 7 -8.69 -33.45 37.09
C ARG A 7 -7.54 -32.73 36.38
N LEU A 8 -6.54 -33.47 35.90
CA LEU A 8 -5.43 -32.88 35.14
C LEU A 8 -5.81 -32.66 33.67
N LEU A 9 -6.73 -33.46 33.12
CA LEU A 9 -7.25 -33.26 31.75
C LEU A 9 -8.31 -32.14 31.65
N THR A 10 -9.06 -31.84 32.71
CA THR A 10 -10.05 -30.73 32.66
C THR A 10 -9.40 -29.35 32.81
N VAL A 11 -8.22 -29.27 33.45
CA VAL A 11 -7.47 -28.01 33.61
C VAL A 11 -6.59 -27.71 32.39
N LEU A 12 -6.22 -28.73 31.61
CA LEU A 12 -5.46 -28.53 30.36
C LEU A 12 -6.35 -28.12 29.17
N CYS A 13 -7.65 -28.41 29.20
CA CYS A 13 -8.61 -27.96 28.18
C CYS A 13 -9.13 -26.52 28.39
N LEU A 14 -8.96 -25.93 29.57
CA LEU A 14 -9.36 -24.53 29.84
C LEU A 14 -8.21 -23.53 29.70
N ALA A 15 -6.98 -23.99 29.43
CA ALA A 15 -5.81 -23.14 29.21
C ALA A 15 -5.37 -23.08 27.73
N GLN A 16 -6.22 -23.58 26.81
CA GLN A 16 -6.03 -23.49 25.36
C GLN A 16 -7.05 -22.59 24.66
N THR A 17 -7.66 -21.64 25.39
CA THR A 17 -8.01 -20.38 24.74
C THR A 17 -6.73 -19.55 24.63
N CYS A 18 -5.80 -20.02 23.80
CA CYS A 18 -4.96 -19.07 23.09
C CYS A 18 -5.96 -18.22 22.32
N SER A 19 -6.27 -17.04 22.86
CA SER A 19 -6.51 -15.88 22.02
C SER A 19 -5.24 -15.75 21.19
N LEU A 20 -5.21 -16.47 20.06
CA LEU A 20 -4.49 -16.00 18.90
C LEU A 20 -4.90 -14.52 18.79
N PRO A 21 -3.96 -13.58 18.67
CA PRO A 21 -4.32 -12.31 18.07
C PRO A 21 -5.08 -12.72 16.82
N GLY A 22 -6.37 -12.39 16.76
CA GLY A 22 -7.13 -12.62 15.55
C GLY A 22 -6.28 -12.01 14.45
N ALA A 23 -6.00 -12.79 13.40
CA ALA A 23 -5.51 -12.16 12.19
C ALA A 23 -6.57 -11.11 11.86
N ILE A 24 -6.26 -9.84 12.12
CA ILE A 24 -7.04 -8.73 11.63
C ILE A 24 -6.75 -8.79 10.15
N GLY A 25 -7.54 -9.60 9.44
CA GLY A 25 -7.59 -9.52 7.99
C GLY A 25 -7.90 -8.09 7.61
N GLN A 26 -7.72 -7.78 6.34
CA GLN A 26 -7.95 -6.44 5.79
C GLN A 26 -9.45 -6.10 5.74
N LEU A 27 -10.06 -6.04 6.92
CA LEU A 27 -11.47 -6.01 7.21
C LEU A 27 -11.70 -4.86 8.19
N ASP A 28 -12.42 -3.84 7.75
CA ASP A 28 -12.63 -2.63 8.54
C ASP A 28 -14.00 -2.01 8.25
N THR A 29 -14.40 -1.07 9.09
CA THR A 29 -15.59 -0.23 8.94
C THR A 29 -15.27 1.16 8.43
N GLU A 30 -14.00 1.58 8.39
CA GLU A 30 -13.59 2.87 7.87
C GLU A 30 -12.31 2.77 7.03
N PHE A 31 -12.30 3.42 5.87
CA PHE A 31 -11.13 3.51 5.00
C PHE A 31 -10.94 4.94 4.51
N TRP A 32 -9.70 5.39 4.55
CA TRP A 32 -9.23 6.63 3.94
C TRP A 32 -8.37 6.30 2.74
N PHE A 33 -8.65 6.92 1.60
CA PHE A 33 -7.94 6.66 0.35
C PHE A 33 -7.99 7.88 -0.55
N VAL A 34 -6.98 8.05 -1.39
CA VAL A 34 -7.03 8.96 -2.53
C VAL A 34 -6.47 8.22 -3.74
N ALA A 35 -7.12 8.37 -4.90
CA ALA A 35 -6.71 7.70 -6.12
C ALA A 35 -5.41 8.33 -6.65
N PRO A 36 -4.37 7.53 -6.94
CA PRO A 36 -3.17 8.06 -7.58
C PRO A 36 -3.50 8.59 -8.98
N GLU A 37 -2.72 9.56 -9.46
CA GLU A 37 -2.74 9.95 -10.87
C GLU A 37 -2.01 8.90 -11.71
N VAL A 38 -2.77 8.17 -12.52
CA VAL A 38 -2.26 7.19 -13.49
C VAL A 38 -2.28 7.83 -14.86
N TRP A 39 -1.30 7.54 -15.72
CA TRP A 39 -1.29 8.19 -17.02
C TRP A 39 -2.33 7.60 -17.98
N ASP A 40 -3.39 8.36 -18.28
CA ASP A 40 -4.39 8.10 -19.33
C ASP A 40 -3.80 7.56 -20.65
N GLY A 41 -2.61 8.03 -21.04
CA GLY A 41 -1.95 7.58 -22.26
C GLY A 41 -1.56 6.09 -22.28
N HIS A 42 -1.42 5.46 -21.11
CA HIS A 42 -1.25 4.02 -20.96
C HIS A 42 -2.56 3.31 -20.57
N GLY A 43 -3.42 4.03 -19.86
CA GLY A 43 -4.81 3.66 -19.57
C GLY A 43 -5.06 3.69 -18.07
N ASP A 44 -5.98 4.55 -17.67
CA ASP A 44 -6.39 4.78 -16.29
C ASP A 44 -7.90 4.49 -16.10
N ASP A 45 -8.64 4.08 -17.13
CA ASP A 45 -10.07 3.83 -17.06
C ASP A 45 -10.50 2.40 -17.52
N PRO A 46 -11.60 1.84 -16.99
CA PRO A 46 -12.40 2.30 -15.88
C PRO A 46 -11.72 2.13 -14.51
N ILE A 47 -12.18 2.92 -13.53
CA ILE A 47 -11.71 2.87 -12.14
C ILE A 47 -12.82 2.42 -11.22
N LEU A 48 -12.54 1.39 -10.40
CA LEU A 48 -13.54 0.71 -9.59
C LEU A 48 -13.15 0.69 -8.11
N LEU A 49 -14.14 0.80 -7.23
CA LEU A 49 -14.06 0.33 -5.85
C LEU A 49 -14.83 -0.97 -5.71
N ARG A 50 -14.25 -1.94 -5.00
CA ARG A 50 -14.86 -3.24 -4.79
C ARG A 50 -14.91 -3.59 -3.32
N PHE A 51 -16.06 -4.07 -2.90
CA PHE A 51 -16.38 -4.36 -1.52
C PHE A 51 -16.84 -5.81 -1.38
N SER A 52 -16.43 -6.47 -0.30
CA SER A 52 -16.91 -7.80 0.06
C SER A 52 -17.27 -7.88 1.53
N THR A 53 -18.39 -8.53 1.84
CA THR A 53 -18.82 -8.84 3.20
C THR A 53 -18.50 -10.30 3.56
N LEU A 54 -18.43 -10.57 4.86
CA LEU A 54 -18.39 -11.92 5.41
C LEU A 54 -19.80 -12.35 5.87
N GLY A 55 -19.93 -12.94 7.06
CA GLY A 55 -21.19 -13.50 7.55
C GLY A 55 -22.31 -12.48 7.81
N GLU A 56 -21.99 -11.19 7.89
CA GLU A 56 -22.94 -10.10 8.15
C GLU A 56 -23.14 -9.23 6.90
N PRO A 57 -24.37 -8.80 6.59
CA PRO A 57 -24.60 -7.79 5.55
C PRO A 57 -24.03 -6.44 6.00
N ALA A 58 -23.76 -5.56 5.03
CA ALA A 58 -23.24 -4.23 5.29
C ALA A 58 -23.85 -3.18 4.35
N GLN A 59 -24.07 -1.98 4.87
CA GLN A 59 -24.24 -0.77 4.07
C GLN A 59 -22.91 -0.02 4.02
N VAL A 60 -22.45 0.30 2.82
CA VAL A 60 -21.21 1.04 2.57
C VAL A 60 -21.57 2.41 1.99
N THR A 61 -20.96 3.46 2.54
CA THR A 61 -21.05 4.84 2.05
C THR A 61 -19.68 5.31 1.58
N VAL A 62 -19.61 5.90 0.39
CA VAL A 62 -18.40 6.52 -0.16
C VAL A 62 -18.65 8.01 -0.37
N GLU A 63 -17.80 8.86 0.22
CA GLU A 63 -17.92 10.32 0.21
C GLU A 63 -16.55 11.02 0.07
N GLN A 64 -16.53 12.31 -0.27
CA GLN A 64 -15.36 13.18 -0.15
C GLN A 64 -15.62 14.24 0.93
N PRO A 65 -14.99 14.14 2.13
CA PRO A 65 -15.24 15.09 3.22
C PRO A 65 -14.91 16.53 2.87
N ALA A 66 -13.84 16.75 2.09
CA ALA A 66 -13.40 18.09 1.67
C ALA A 66 -14.15 18.62 0.44
N ASN A 67 -14.77 17.77 -0.38
CA ASN A 67 -15.50 18.15 -1.58
C ASN A 67 -16.98 17.75 -1.49
N PRO A 68 -17.86 18.65 -0.99
CA PRO A 68 -19.29 18.35 -0.84
C PRO A 68 -20.05 18.25 -2.18
N THR A 69 -19.40 18.55 -3.32
CA THR A 69 -20.02 18.42 -4.64
C THR A 69 -19.91 17.01 -5.22
N PHE A 70 -18.97 16.20 -4.70
CA PHE A 70 -18.88 14.79 -5.02
C PHE A 70 -20.15 14.05 -4.54
N PRO A 71 -20.83 13.29 -5.40
CA PRO A 71 -22.06 12.63 -5.00
C PRO A 71 -21.77 11.46 -4.08
N VAL A 72 -22.35 11.50 -2.88
CA VAL A 72 -22.30 10.39 -1.92
C VAL A 72 -22.92 9.13 -2.54
N GLN A 73 -22.17 8.03 -2.51
CA GLN A 73 -22.61 6.73 -3.00
C GLN A 73 -22.96 5.83 -1.82
N THR A 74 -24.08 5.10 -1.90
CA THR A 74 -24.49 4.13 -0.89
C THR A 74 -24.76 2.78 -1.54
N LEU A 75 -24.08 1.74 -1.07
CA LEU A 75 -24.21 0.37 -1.56
C LEU A 75 -24.72 -0.52 -0.41
N ASN A 76 -25.70 -1.39 -0.71
CA ASN A 76 -26.15 -2.41 0.23
C ASN A 76 -25.58 -3.77 -0.23
N ILE A 77 -24.83 -4.42 0.64
CA ILE A 77 -24.15 -5.68 0.37
C ILE A 77 -24.76 -6.74 1.29
N ALA A 78 -25.38 -7.77 0.72
CA ALA A 78 -25.86 -8.92 1.50
C ALA A 78 -24.69 -9.65 2.15
N ALA A 79 -24.94 -10.47 3.19
CA ALA A 79 -23.93 -11.35 3.77
C ALA A 79 -23.33 -12.29 2.70
N ASN A 80 -22.01 -12.51 2.74
CA ASN A 80 -21.22 -13.26 1.77
C ASN A 80 -21.38 -12.71 0.34
N GLY A 81 -21.59 -11.40 0.22
CA GLY A 81 -21.84 -10.70 -1.04
C GLY A 81 -20.66 -9.82 -1.45
N THR A 82 -20.67 -9.41 -2.71
CA THR A 82 -19.76 -8.41 -3.25
C THR A 82 -20.54 -7.33 -3.98
N GLN A 83 -19.99 -6.11 -4.01
CA GLN A 83 -20.49 -5.01 -4.82
C GLN A 83 -19.32 -4.27 -5.48
N THR A 84 -19.59 -3.72 -6.66
CA THR A 84 -18.67 -2.85 -7.40
C THR A 84 -19.30 -1.46 -7.50
N LEU A 85 -18.53 -0.44 -7.14
CA LEU A 85 -18.82 0.95 -7.45
C LEU A 85 -17.90 1.39 -8.60
N ASP A 86 -18.50 1.81 -9.71
CA ASP A 86 -17.77 2.41 -10.83
C ASP A 86 -17.55 3.90 -10.54
N LEU A 87 -16.29 4.29 -10.37
CA LEU A 87 -15.88 5.66 -10.09
C LEU A 87 -15.47 6.43 -11.34
N THR A 88 -15.38 5.77 -12.50
CA THR A 88 -14.99 6.39 -13.78
C THR A 88 -15.73 7.69 -14.10
N PRO A 89 -17.06 7.83 -13.82
CA PRO A 89 -17.75 9.10 -14.06
C PRO A 89 -17.21 10.32 -13.29
N TRP A 90 -16.45 10.09 -12.22
CA TRP A 90 -15.88 11.10 -11.33
C TRP A 90 -14.35 11.10 -11.33
N LEU A 91 -13.72 10.52 -12.36
CA LEU A 91 -12.26 10.39 -12.45
C LEU A 91 -11.51 11.71 -12.12
N GLY A 92 -11.93 12.81 -12.74
CA GLY A 92 -11.34 14.13 -12.52
C GLY A 92 -11.48 14.67 -11.10
N ASP A 93 -12.48 14.20 -10.34
CA ASP A 93 -12.73 14.59 -8.96
C ASP A 93 -11.97 13.73 -7.95
N ILE A 94 -11.48 12.54 -8.33
CA ILE A 94 -10.84 11.59 -7.40
C ILE A 94 -9.32 11.44 -7.60
N GLU A 95 -8.80 11.58 -8.82
CA GLU A 95 -7.36 11.42 -9.07
C GLU A 95 -6.57 12.60 -8.50
N ASN A 96 -5.49 12.34 -7.77
CA ASN A 96 -4.74 13.36 -7.02
C ASN A 96 -3.85 14.27 -7.90
N LYS A 97 -4.42 14.86 -8.94
CA LYS A 97 -3.79 15.85 -9.83
C LYS A 97 -4.48 17.22 -9.75
N PRO A 98 -3.71 18.34 -9.91
CA PRO A 98 -2.26 18.41 -10.15
C PRO A 98 -1.40 18.15 -8.91
N PHE A 99 -0.17 17.65 -9.12
CA PHE A 99 0.82 17.43 -8.07
C PHE A 99 1.21 18.73 -7.33
N ASN A 100 1.81 18.57 -6.16
CA ASN A 100 2.34 19.64 -5.32
C ASN A 100 1.30 20.71 -4.93
N THR A 101 0.04 20.32 -4.85
CA THR A 101 -1.09 21.20 -4.58
C THR A 101 -1.99 20.52 -3.55
N VAL A 102 -2.53 21.31 -2.60
CA VAL A 102 -3.59 20.84 -1.70
C VAL A 102 -4.88 20.71 -2.50
N LEU A 103 -5.51 19.54 -2.45
CA LEU A 103 -6.71 19.21 -3.21
C LEU A 103 -7.78 18.60 -2.30
N GLU A 104 -9.04 18.62 -2.72
CA GLU A 104 -10.18 18.14 -1.93
C GLU A 104 -10.63 16.74 -2.39
N LYS A 105 -9.69 15.83 -2.66
CA LYS A 105 -9.96 14.58 -3.40
C LYS A 105 -10.04 13.31 -2.54
N GLY A 106 -9.85 13.44 -1.23
CA GLY A 106 -9.81 12.31 -0.31
C GLY A 106 -11.14 11.59 -0.24
N LEU A 107 -11.16 10.29 -0.54
CA LEU A 107 -12.29 9.42 -0.34
C LEU A 107 -12.30 8.91 1.11
N ARG A 108 -13.47 9.04 1.74
CA ARG A 108 -13.81 8.37 2.98
C ARG A 108 -14.86 7.32 2.70
N ILE A 109 -14.58 6.10 3.12
CA ILE A 109 -15.48 4.95 2.98
C ILE A 109 -15.89 4.52 4.38
N ILE A 110 -17.19 4.47 4.65
CA ILE A 110 -17.76 4.13 5.94
C ILE A 110 -18.69 2.92 5.76
N SER A 111 -18.59 1.93 6.64
CA SER A 111 -19.51 0.80 6.66
C SER A 111 -20.05 0.53 8.06
N ASP A 112 -21.31 0.09 8.14
CA ASP A 112 -21.97 -0.29 9.40
C ASP A 112 -21.58 -1.69 9.91
N ALA A 113 -20.89 -2.48 9.09
CA ALA A 113 -20.28 -3.75 9.45
C ALA A 113 -18.92 -3.91 8.75
N PRO A 114 -17.99 -4.72 9.29
CA PRO A 114 -16.66 -4.86 8.69
C PRO A 114 -16.72 -5.45 7.27
N VAL A 115 -16.04 -4.80 6.33
CA VAL A 115 -15.92 -5.20 4.91
C VAL A 115 -14.45 -5.23 4.49
N THR A 116 -14.14 -5.94 3.41
CA THR A 116 -12.86 -5.73 2.69
C THR A 116 -13.11 -4.75 1.55
N ALA A 117 -12.14 -3.87 1.28
CA ALA A 117 -12.22 -2.93 0.17
C ALA A 117 -10.93 -2.96 -0.67
N TYR A 118 -11.06 -2.76 -1.98
CA TYR A 118 -9.93 -2.46 -2.83
C TYR A 118 -10.32 -1.51 -3.97
N TYR A 119 -9.35 -0.71 -4.39
CA TYR A 119 -9.41 0.14 -5.57
C TYR A 119 -8.74 -0.60 -6.73
N GLU A 120 -9.32 -0.50 -7.92
CA GLU A 120 -8.84 -1.21 -9.11
C GLU A 120 -8.79 -0.24 -10.30
N ILE A 121 -7.63 -0.18 -10.94
CA ILE A 121 -7.50 0.33 -12.29
C ILE A 121 -7.84 -0.86 -13.18
N ASN A 122 -9.02 -0.86 -13.80
CA ASN A 122 -9.55 -2.01 -14.53
C ASN A 122 -9.37 -1.83 -16.05
N HIS A 123 -8.22 -1.30 -16.46
CA HIS A 123 -7.84 -1.14 -17.85
C HIS A 123 -7.05 -2.36 -18.35
N PRO A 124 -7.25 -2.86 -19.59
CA PRO A 124 -6.55 -4.04 -20.08
C PRO A 124 -5.02 -3.93 -20.18
N ASN A 125 -4.46 -2.73 -20.29
CA ASN A 125 -3.02 -2.53 -20.51
C ASN A 125 -2.24 -2.12 -19.25
N ASN A 126 -2.92 -1.57 -18.24
CA ASN A 126 -2.26 -1.04 -17.05
C ASN A 126 -3.03 -1.39 -15.76
N PRO A 127 -3.53 -2.64 -15.60
CA PRO A 127 -4.36 -2.97 -14.46
C PRO A 127 -3.53 -3.16 -13.20
N ASP A 128 -4.04 -2.67 -12.07
CA ASP A 128 -3.56 -3.11 -10.76
C ASP A 128 -4.65 -2.91 -9.69
N ILE A 129 -4.47 -3.59 -8.56
CA ILE A 129 -5.38 -3.56 -7.41
C ILE A 129 -4.65 -3.02 -6.20
N PHE A 130 -5.23 -1.98 -5.59
CA PHE A 130 -4.74 -1.33 -4.38
C PHE A 130 -5.61 -1.77 -3.23
N ALA A 131 -5.05 -2.57 -2.34
CA ALA A 131 -5.80 -3.10 -1.21
C ALA A 131 -5.94 -1.99 -0.15
N LEU A 132 -7.17 -1.61 0.20
CA LEU A 132 -7.45 -0.59 1.21
C LEU A 132 -7.39 -1.22 2.60
N LYS A 133 -6.48 -0.78 3.46
CA LYS A 133 -6.08 -1.44 4.72
C LYS A 133 -6.78 -0.89 5.97
N GLY A 134 -7.67 0.09 5.81
CA GLY A 134 -8.46 0.67 6.89
C GLY A 134 -7.54 1.26 7.96
N ALA A 135 -7.83 0.96 9.23
CA ALA A 135 -7.03 1.37 10.38
C ALA A 135 -5.58 0.90 10.30
N SER A 136 -5.27 -0.17 9.56
CA SER A 136 -3.87 -0.66 9.42
C SER A 136 -3.03 0.18 8.45
N ALA A 137 -3.62 1.10 7.69
CA ALA A 137 -2.89 2.08 6.87
C ALA A 137 -2.96 3.52 7.42
N LEU A 138 -3.71 3.73 8.51
CA LEU A 138 -3.89 5.05 9.09
C LEU A 138 -2.86 5.24 10.22
N GLY A 139 -2.01 6.25 10.11
CA GLY A 139 -0.95 6.49 11.11
C GLY A 139 -0.21 7.79 10.91
N GLU A 140 0.89 7.98 11.65
CA GLU A 140 1.60 9.26 11.76
C GLU A 140 3.05 9.23 11.27
N THR A 141 3.62 8.04 11.01
CA THR A 141 5.01 7.91 10.54
C THR A 141 5.11 6.78 9.54
N PHE A 142 5.66 7.07 8.36
CA PHE A 142 5.77 6.14 7.25
C PHE A 142 7.17 6.19 6.64
N TYR A 143 7.66 5.03 6.22
CA TYR A 143 8.71 4.91 5.21
C TYR A 143 8.08 4.32 3.96
N VAL A 144 8.01 5.09 2.87
CA VAL A 144 7.35 4.63 1.64
C VAL A 144 8.26 3.70 0.85
N PRO A 145 7.84 2.46 0.53
CA PRO A 145 8.67 1.56 -0.26
C PRO A 145 8.47 1.82 -1.75
N PHE A 146 9.54 1.79 -2.53
CA PHE A 146 9.47 1.71 -3.99
C PHE A 146 10.43 0.65 -4.50
N GLN A 147 10.11 0.11 -5.68
CA GLN A 147 11.06 -0.71 -6.41
C GLN A 147 12.16 0.19 -7.00
N ASN A 148 13.40 -0.30 -7.05
CA ASN A 148 14.54 0.42 -7.64
C ASN A 148 15.24 -0.40 -8.74
N TYR A 149 14.47 -1.23 -9.44
CA TYR A 149 14.94 -2.21 -10.42
C TYR A 149 14.49 -1.92 -11.86
N LEU A 150 13.28 -1.42 -12.06
CA LEU A 150 12.66 -1.14 -13.35
C LEU A 150 12.47 0.37 -13.54
N ASP A 151 12.81 0.87 -14.72
CA ASP A 151 12.52 2.24 -15.11
C ASP A 151 11.05 2.37 -15.53
N ASN A 152 10.45 3.56 -15.38
CA ASN A 152 9.17 3.88 -16.02
C ASN A 152 9.39 4.15 -17.52
N VAL A 153 8.41 3.82 -18.35
CA VAL A 153 8.46 4.08 -19.80
C VAL A 153 8.22 5.56 -20.13
N TYR A 154 7.30 6.21 -19.42
CA TYR A 154 6.81 7.56 -19.76
C TYR A 154 7.15 8.59 -18.68
N GLN A 155 7.47 9.82 -19.10
CA GLN A 155 7.77 10.93 -18.17
C GLN A 155 6.55 11.34 -17.33
N GLN A 156 5.35 10.99 -17.78
CA GLN A 156 4.06 11.20 -17.12
C GLN A 156 3.67 10.05 -16.19
N SER A 157 4.51 9.03 -16.02
CA SER A 157 4.23 7.79 -15.31
C SER A 157 5.24 7.50 -14.18
N THR A 158 5.96 8.50 -13.67
CA THR A 158 6.94 8.28 -12.59
C THR A 158 6.29 7.95 -11.25
N ALA A 159 7.04 7.27 -10.38
CA ALA A 159 6.67 6.92 -9.01
C ALA A 159 6.05 8.11 -8.24
N SER A 160 4.92 7.89 -7.58
CA SER A 160 4.13 8.90 -6.89
C SER A 160 3.74 8.47 -5.47
N ILE A 161 3.64 9.46 -4.59
CA ILE A 161 3.21 9.34 -3.20
C ILE A 161 1.96 10.20 -3.04
N ASP A 162 0.86 9.57 -2.64
CA ASP A 162 -0.44 10.19 -2.50
C ASP A 162 -0.88 10.15 -1.04
N ILE A 163 -1.18 11.32 -0.47
CA ILE A 163 -1.47 11.49 0.94
C ILE A 163 -2.90 12.03 1.09
N VAL A 164 -3.65 11.50 2.06
CA VAL A 164 -4.94 12.03 2.52
C VAL A 164 -4.93 12.20 4.04
N ALA A 165 -5.38 13.35 4.54
CA ALA A 165 -5.53 13.59 5.98
C ALA A 165 -6.89 13.14 6.50
N ALA A 166 -6.90 12.48 7.66
CA ALA A 166 -8.14 12.05 8.32
C ALA A 166 -8.66 13.09 9.34
N GLU A 167 -7.87 14.11 9.68
CA GLU A 167 -8.21 15.13 10.67
C GLU A 167 -7.84 16.55 10.18
N ASP A 168 -8.51 17.55 10.73
CA ASP A 168 -8.26 18.97 10.42
C ASP A 168 -6.93 19.46 11.00
N GLY A 169 -6.27 20.41 10.31
CA GLY A 169 -5.03 21.02 10.79
C GLY A 169 -3.86 20.03 10.94
N THR A 170 -3.81 19.01 10.08
CA THR A 170 -2.74 18.02 10.06
C THR A 170 -1.49 18.60 9.40
N GLU A 171 -0.43 18.81 10.18
CA GLU A 171 0.89 19.20 9.68
C GLU A 171 1.67 17.95 9.29
N ILE A 172 2.16 17.90 8.05
CA ILE A 172 2.87 16.77 7.46
C ILE A 172 4.26 17.24 7.02
N THR A 173 5.29 16.52 7.45
CA THR A 173 6.67 16.70 6.99
C THR A 173 7.10 15.51 6.14
N VAL A 174 7.47 15.76 4.89
CA VAL A 174 8.03 14.76 3.98
C VAL A 174 9.50 15.03 3.74
N THR A 175 10.37 14.07 4.04
CA THR A 175 11.81 14.14 3.77
C THR A 175 12.18 13.12 2.69
N PRO A 176 12.28 13.55 1.41
CA PRO A 176 12.42 12.62 0.30
C PRO A 176 13.85 12.07 0.19
N THR A 177 13.99 10.79 -0.15
CA THR A 177 15.31 10.15 -0.38
C THR A 177 15.87 10.40 -1.78
N ALA A 178 14.99 10.71 -2.74
CA ALA A 178 15.33 11.10 -4.11
C ALA A 178 14.69 12.44 -4.46
N ALA A 179 15.12 13.05 -5.56
CA ALA A 179 14.51 14.30 -6.01
C ALA A 179 13.06 14.06 -6.47
N LEU A 180 12.15 14.90 -6.00
CA LEU A 180 10.76 14.94 -6.45
C LEU A 180 10.58 16.15 -7.37
N THR A 181 9.52 16.17 -8.18
CA THR A 181 9.21 17.33 -9.02
C THR A 181 9.05 18.56 -8.13
N GLY A 182 9.92 19.55 -8.29
CA GLY A 182 9.89 20.78 -7.48
C GLY A 182 10.62 20.71 -6.12
N TYR A 183 11.13 19.54 -5.70
CA TYR A 183 11.77 19.36 -4.39
C TYR A 183 13.08 18.56 -4.47
N ALA A 184 14.10 19.01 -3.73
CA ALA A 184 15.38 18.33 -3.67
C ALA A 184 15.35 17.16 -2.66
N ALA A 185 16.13 16.11 -2.94
CA ALA A 185 16.37 15.02 -2.00
C ALA A 185 16.95 15.54 -0.67
N GLY A 186 16.52 14.96 0.44
CA GLY A 186 16.97 15.25 1.80
C GLY A 186 16.50 16.59 2.37
N VAL A 187 15.71 17.38 1.62
CA VAL A 187 15.16 18.66 2.09
C VAL A 187 13.72 18.45 2.53
N PRO A 188 13.39 18.68 3.82
CA PRO A 188 12.02 18.52 4.31
C PRO A 188 11.02 19.47 3.61
N ILE A 189 9.85 18.93 3.30
CA ILE A 189 8.68 19.62 2.75
C ILE A 189 7.62 19.63 3.84
N VAL A 190 7.06 20.80 4.16
CA VAL A 190 5.97 20.94 5.13
C VAL A 190 4.67 21.23 4.39
N ILE A 191 3.63 20.45 4.68
CA ILE A 191 2.30 20.50 4.08
C ILE A 191 1.29 20.59 5.24
N GLU A 192 0.25 21.40 5.09
CA GLU A 192 -0.86 21.47 6.03
C GLU A 192 -2.12 21.02 5.28
N LEU A 193 -2.82 20.03 5.84
CA LEU A 193 -4.06 19.47 5.27
C LEU A 193 -5.18 19.46 6.32
N ASN A 194 -6.40 19.73 5.87
CA ASN A 194 -7.62 19.49 6.63
C ASN A 194 -8.20 18.10 6.31
N GLN A 195 -9.23 17.69 7.05
CA GLN A 195 -9.85 16.37 6.86
C GLN A 195 -10.36 16.19 5.42
N GLY A 196 -9.92 15.12 4.77
CA GLY A 196 -10.27 14.80 3.38
C GLY A 196 -9.49 15.59 2.32
N GLU A 197 -8.66 16.55 2.72
CA GLU A 197 -7.71 17.16 1.81
C GLU A 197 -6.54 16.21 1.52
N THR A 198 -5.97 16.39 0.34
CA THR A 198 -4.95 15.50 -0.23
C THR A 198 -3.77 16.28 -0.78
N TYR A 199 -2.64 15.57 -0.90
CA TYR A 199 -1.45 16.08 -1.54
C TYR A 199 -0.74 14.96 -2.29
N ALA A 200 -0.36 15.20 -3.54
CA ALA A 200 0.41 14.26 -4.34
C ALA A 200 1.82 14.78 -4.60
N LEU A 201 2.79 13.89 -4.43
CA LEU A 201 4.20 14.10 -4.74
C LEU A 201 4.62 13.09 -5.81
N ARG A 202 5.58 13.47 -6.64
CA ARG A 202 6.02 12.63 -7.75
C ARG A 202 7.52 12.69 -7.98
N ALA A 203 8.14 11.54 -8.24
CA ALA A 203 9.56 11.43 -8.56
C ALA A 203 9.92 12.29 -9.78
N ALA A 204 11.08 12.95 -9.72
CA ALA A 204 11.54 13.84 -10.78
C ALA A 204 12.09 13.11 -12.03
N SER A 205 12.15 11.77 -12.00
CA SER A 205 12.79 10.95 -13.02
C SER A 205 12.09 9.61 -13.15
N VAL A 206 12.14 9.06 -14.36
CA VAL A 206 11.70 7.71 -14.72
C VAL A 206 12.70 6.62 -14.38
N LEU A 207 13.92 6.99 -13.96
CA LEU A 207 14.98 6.02 -13.70
C LEU A 207 14.72 5.32 -12.36
N ALA A 208 14.82 3.99 -12.35
CA ALA A 208 14.58 3.14 -11.17
C ALA A 208 15.43 3.58 -9.96
N VAL A 209 16.67 3.99 -10.20
CA VAL A 209 17.60 4.46 -9.16
C VAL A 209 17.19 5.80 -8.54
N SER A 210 16.26 6.52 -9.17
CA SER A 210 15.71 7.81 -8.71
C SER A 210 14.34 7.66 -8.05
N HIS A 211 13.85 6.43 -7.86
CA HIS A 211 12.61 6.22 -7.13
C HIS A 211 12.79 6.56 -5.64
N PRO A 212 11.83 7.26 -5.01
CA PRO A 212 11.99 7.83 -3.68
C PRO A 212 11.75 6.80 -2.56
N SER A 213 12.22 5.55 -2.75
CA SER A 213 12.12 4.49 -1.74
C SER A 213 12.80 4.92 -0.44
N GLY A 214 12.12 4.70 0.68
CA GLY A 214 12.58 5.11 2.01
C GLY A 214 12.36 6.58 2.35
N THR A 215 11.59 7.32 1.54
CA THR A 215 11.14 8.67 1.92
C THR A 215 10.38 8.61 3.24
N LEU A 216 10.78 9.46 4.19
CA LEU A 216 10.17 9.56 5.51
C LEU A 216 9.02 10.55 5.45
N ILE A 217 7.85 10.14 5.91
CA ILE A 217 6.68 11.00 6.12
C ILE A 217 6.34 10.97 7.60
N GLN A 218 6.18 12.15 8.20
CA GLN A 218 5.75 12.31 9.60
C GLN A 218 4.59 13.29 9.65
N SER A 219 3.58 13.04 10.47
CA SER A 219 2.43 13.94 10.62
C SER A 219 2.05 14.16 12.09
N SER A 220 1.37 15.28 12.36
CA SER A 220 0.85 15.61 13.69
C SER A 220 -0.46 14.91 14.07
N ALA A 221 -1.11 14.29 13.09
CA ALA A 221 -2.36 13.55 13.21
C ALA A 221 -2.42 12.45 12.12
N PRO A 222 -3.33 11.47 12.24
CA PRO A 222 -3.34 10.33 11.34
C PRO A 222 -3.64 10.68 9.87
N ILE A 223 -2.84 10.10 8.97
CA ILE A 223 -2.98 10.19 7.51
C ILE A 223 -3.00 8.78 6.90
N ALA A 224 -3.49 8.65 5.68
CA ALA A 224 -3.26 7.46 4.85
C ALA A 224 -2.37 7.82 3.66
N VAL A 225 -1.48 6.89 3.29
CA VAL A 225 -0.51 7.07 2.20
C VAL A 225 -0.67 5.95 1.19
N THR A 226 -0.77 6.30 -0.09
CA THR A 226 -0.76 5.37 -1.22
C THR A 226 0.50 5.63 -2.05
N ILE A 227 1.10 4.56 -2.57
CA ILE A 227 2.19 4.66 -3.56
C ILE A 227 1.72 4.11 -4.91
N SER A 228 2.19 4.70 -5.99
CA SER A 228 1.99 4.18 -7.34
C SER A 228 3.28 4.35 -8.16
N ASP A 229 3.56 3.41 -9.05
CA ASP A 229 4.73 3.39 -9.91
C ASP A 229 4.29 2.87 -11.29
N ASP A 230 3.99 3.80 -12.20
CA ASP A 230 3.21 3.54 -13.40
C ASP A 230 4.10 3.16 -14.59
N SER A 231 3.59 2.30 -15.48
CA SER A 231 4.24 1.94 -16.73
C SER A 231 5.68 1.45 -16.54
N LEU A 232 5.90 0.56 -15.55
CA LEU A 232 7.19 -0.04 -15.24
C LEU A 232 7.64 -0.99 -16.33
N LEU A 233 8.79 -0.70 -16.95
CA LEU A 233 9.30 -1.47 -18.08
C LEU A 233 9.79 -2.86 -17.64
N GLY A 234 8.97 -3.90 -17.85
CA GLY A 234 9.26 -5.30 -17.56
C GLY A 234 10.32 -5.95 -18.46
N ALA A 235 11.22 -5.16 -19.07
CA ALA A 235 12.26 -5.64 -20.01
C ALA A 235 13.17 -6.76 -19.48
N PRO A 236 13.49 -6.86 -18.17
CA PRO A 236 14.27 -7.98 -17.64
C PRO A 236 13.52 -9.32 -17.58
N PHE A 237 12.21 -9.34 -17.78
CA PHE A 237 11.37 -10.54 -17.76
C PHE A 237 11.07 -11.04 -19.18
N ASN A 238 10.74 -12.34 -19.32
CA ASN A 238 10.46 -12.99 -20.61
C ASN A 238 8.99 -13.51 -20.69
N PRO A 239 8.19 -13.21 -21.74
CA PRO A 239 8.49 -12.31 -22.87
C PRO A 239 8.86 -10.90 -22.39
N SER A 240 9.43 -10.04 -23.24
CA SER A 240 9.79 -8.66 -22.88
C SER A 240 8.87 -7.65 -23.57
N GLY A 241 8.81 -6.42 -23.06
CA GLY A 241 8.12 -5.29 -23.70
C GLY A 241 6.77 -4.93 -23.09
N CYS A 242 6.38 -5.63 -22.02
CA CYS A 242 5.31 -5.24 -21.12
C CYS A 242 5.70 -4.00 -20.31
N TYR A 243 4.69 -3.28 -19.86
CA TYR A 243 4.83 -2.28 -18.84
C TYR A 243 3.49 -2.15 -18.13
N ASP A 244 3.52 -2.08 -16.81
CA ASP A 244 2.33 -2.05 -15.95
C ASP A 244 2.57 -1.11 -14.78
N ILE A 245 1.48 -0.71 -14.14
CA ILE A 245 1.51 -0.03 -12.87
C ILE A 245 1.71 -1.02 -11.73
N MET A 246 2.42 -0.56 -10.72
CA MET A 246 2.57 -1.22 -9.45
C MET A 246 2.25 -0.23 -8.34
N GLY A 247 1.39 -0.58 -7.40
CA GLY A 247 1.11 0.28 -6.26
C GLY A 247 0.43 -0.43 -5.11
N ASP A 248 0.39 0.24 -3.95
CA ASP A 248 -0.34 -0.26 -2.80
C ASP A 248 -0.57 0.86 -1.77
N GLN A 249 -1.47 0.61 -0.82
CA GLN A 249 -1.60 1.47 0.35
C GLN A 249 -0.51 1.13 1.38
N VAL A 250 0.25 2.14 1.80
CA VAL A 250 1.39 2.01 2.73
C VAL A 250 0.91 1.81 4.16
N ILE A 251 1.63 1.00 4.92
CA ILE A 251 1.42 0.81 6.35
C ILE A 251 2.34 1.75 7.17
N PRO A 252 1.86 2.31 8.29
CA PRO A 252 2.71 3.10 9.19
C PRO A 252 3.73 2.22 9.94
N VAL A 253 4.76 2.86 10.49
CA VAL A 253 5.89 2.18 11.17
C VAL A 253 5.45 1.40 12.41
N ASP A 254 4.39 1.82 13.10
CA ASP A 254 3.88 1.19 14.32
C ASP A 254 3.21 -0.18 14.09
N VAL A 255 2.75 -0.44 12.86
CA VAL A 255 2.22 -1.75 12.44
C VAL A 255 3.20 -2.55 11.58
N ALA A 256 4.37 -1.99 11.26
CA ALA A 256 5.41 -2.68 10.50
C ALA A 256 5.94 -3.91 11.26
N GLY A 257 6.22 -4.97 10.52
CA GLY A 257 6.62 -6.29 11.02
C GLY A 257 8.12 -6.56 10.94
N LYS A 258 8.54 -7.69 11.50
CA LYS A 258 9.94 -8.18 11.48
C LYS A 258 10.12 -9.48 10.71
N GLU A 259 9.02 -10.10 10.32
CA GLU A 259 8.99 -11.43 9.72
C GLU A 259 8.09 -11.38 8.49
N TYR A 260 8.61 -11.82 7.34
CA TYR A 260 7.88 -11.79 6.08
C TYR A 260 8.08 -13.08 5.31
N ILE A 261 7.06 -13.49 4.57
CA ILE A 261 7.17 -14.57 3.59
C ILE A 261 6.79 -14.01 2.24
N ALA A 262 7.68 -14.16 1.25
CA ALA A 262 7.34 -13.94 -0.15
C ALA A 262 7.25 -15.27 -0.87
N ILE A 263 6.17 -15.45 -1.63
CA ILE A 263 5.98 -16.59 -2.53
C ILE A 263 6.20 -16.10 -3.94
N LYS A 264 7.09 -16.76 -4.67
CA LYS A 264 7.41 -16.39 -6.04
C LYS A 264 6.19 -16.62 -6.94
N GLY A 265 5.83 -15.61 -7.72
CA GLY A 265 4.82 -15.66 -8.77
C GLY A 265 5.34 -16.19 -10.10
N ASN A 266 4.71 -15.74 -11.18
CA ASN A 266 4.87 -16.29 -12.53
C ASN A 266 5.55 -15.32 -13.50
N LEU A 267 6.33 -14.36 -13.00
CA LEU A 267 7.19 -13.55 -13.85
C LEU A 267 8.15 -14.44 -14.64
N GLY A 268 8.52 -14.00 -15.84
CA GLY A 268 9.49 -14.62 -16.73
C GLY A 268 10.94 -14.58 -16.21
N GLY A 269 11.12 -14.41 -14.91
CA GLY A 269 12.37 -14.26 -14.19
C GLY A 269 12.15 -14.45 -12.68
N PRO A 270 13.10 -14.02 -11.84
CA PRO A 270 12.91 -13.97 -10.39
C PRO A 270 12.11 -12.73 -9.96
N ASP A 271 11.23 -12.88 -8.98
CA ASP A 271 10.55 -11.78 -8.32
C ASP A 271 11.55 -10.92 -7.52
N LYS A 272 11.12 -9.73 -7.07
CA LYS A 272 11.94 -8.87 -6.19
C LYS A 272 11.21 -8.57 -4.89
N VAL A 273 11.94 -8.57 -3.79
CA VAL A 273 11.46 -8.04 -2.52
C VAL A 273 12.35 -6.87 -2.10
N PHE A 274 11.76 -5.70 -1.92
CA PHE A 274 12.41 -4.47 -1.49
C PHE A 274 12.11 -4.26 -0.02
N ILE A 275 13.14 -4.33 0.82
CA ILE A 275 13.05 -4.23 2.27
C ILE A 275 13.56 -2.86 2.69
N VAL A 276 12.67 -2.02 3.22
CA VAL A 276 12.97 -0.66 3.67
C VAL A 276 13.12 -0.64 5.19
N GLY A 277 14.25 -0.11 5.67
CA GLY A 277 14.54 -0.01 7.10
C GLY A 277 13.74 1.12 7.74
N THR A 278 13.13 0.87 8.90
CA THR A 278 12.51 1.92 9.72
C THR A 278 13.42 2.38 10.86
N GLU A 279 14.44 1.59 11.20
CA GLU A 279 15.42 1.87 12.25
C GLU A 279 16.84 1.62 11.73
N ASP A 280 17.81 2.35 12.29
CA ASP A 280 19.23 2.19 11.97
C ASP A 280 19.78 0.83 12.42
N ASN A 281 20.80 0.34 11.70
CA ASN A 281 21.46 -0.94 12.00
C ASN A 281 20.51 -2.15 12.05
N THR A 282 19.50 -2.16 11.18
CA THR A 282 18.56 -3.27 11.04
C THR A 282 19.19 -4.41 10.24
N SER A 283 19.50 -5.52 10.90
CA SER A 283 20.04 -6.71 10.26
C SER A 283 18.95 -7.49 9.53
N ILE A 284 19.25 -8.02 8.34
CA ILE A 284 18.33 -8.82 7.52
C ILE A 284 18.87 -10.24 7.39
N SER A 285 18.03 -11.22 7.70
CA SER A 285 18.29 -12.64 7.45
C SER A 285 17.29 -13.20 6.46
N ILE A 286 17.75 -14.04 5.54
CA ILE A 286 16.91 -14.73 4.56
C ILE A 286 17.13 -16.23 4.74
N ASN A 287 16.05 -16.96 5.03
CA ASN A 287 16.07 -18.39 5.33
C ASN A 287 17.12 -18.75 6.41
N GLY A 288 17.16 -17.97 7.49
CA GLY A 288 18.07 -18.15 8.63
C GLY A 288 19.53 -17.72 8.40
N THR A 289 19.86 -17.14 7.24
CA THR A 289 21.21 -16.63 6.96
C THR A 289 21.20 -15.10 6.94
N ASN A 290 22.01 -14.45 7.79
CA ASN A 290 22.20 -13.00 7.72
C ASN A 290 22.83 -12.60 6.38
N VAL A 291 22.19 -11.69 5.64
CA VAL A 291 22.62 -11.28 4.30
C VAL A 291 23.08 -9.82 4.23
N TRP A 292 22.55 -8.95 5.09
CA TRP A 292 22.81 -7.52 5.02
C TRP A 292 22.43 -6.79 6.32
N THR A 293 22.76 -5.50 6.40
CA THR A 293 22.28 -4.58 7.43
C THR A 293 21.96 -3.24 6.75
N ILE A 294 20.78 -2.70 7.02
CA ILE A 294 20.30 -1.43 6.48
C ILE A 294 20.09 -0.41 7.60
N ASN A 295 20.20 0.87 7.25
CA ASN A 295 19.78 1.98 8.09
C ASN A 295 18.33 2.40 7.81
N ALA A 296 17.78 3.30 8.62
CA ALA A 296 16.46 3.85 8.38
C ALA A 296 16.41 4.57 7.02
N GLY A 297 15.38 4.30 6.22
CA GLY A 297 15.22 4.83 4.86
C GLY A 297 16.10 4.16 3.79
N GLU A 298 17.01 3.25 4.15
CA GLU A 298 17.75 2.46 3.15
C GLU A 298 16.89 1.27 2.68
N THR A 299 17.08 0.88 1.42
CA THR A 299 16.37 -0.25 0.79
C THR A 299 17.35 -1.36 0.43
N TYR A 300 17.07 -2.59 0.88
CA TYR A 300 17.72 -3.81 0.40
C TYR A 300 16.82 -4.54 -0.61
N ALA A 301 17.31 -4.76 -1.83
CA ALA A 301 16.57 -5.47 -2.87
C ALA A 301 17.03 -6.93 -2.98
N HIS A 302 16.17 -7.88 -2.60
CA HIS A 302 16.42 -9.31 -2.76
C HIS A 302 15.88 -9.82 -4.11
N THR A 303 16.63 -10.71 -4.75
CA THR A 303 16.20 -11.43 -5.96
C THR A 303 15.64 -12.80 -5.58
N LEU A 304 14.32 -12.95 -5.64
CA LEU A 304 13.62 -14.17 -5.27
C LEU A 304 13.59 -15.19 -6.43
N SER A 305 14.64 -16.01 -6.51
CA SER A 305 14.72 -17.09 -7.50
C SER A 305 14.08 -18.40 -7.02
N ALA A 306 14.09 -18.65 -5.71
CA ALA A 306 13.46 -19.82 -5.10
C ALA A 306 11.92 -19.69 -5.05
N PRO A 307 11.16 -20.79 -4.89
CA PRO A 307 9.69 -20.72 -4.83
C PRO A 307 9.14 -19.84 -3.69
N ALA A 308 9.91 -19.70 -2.62
CA ALA A 308 9.60 -18.83 -1.50
C ALA A 308 10.87 -18.39 -0.78
N ALA A 309 10.77 -17.31 -0.01
CA ALA A 309 11.77 -16.91 0.96
C ALA A 309 11.12 -16.42 2.25
N PHE A 310 11.73 -16.77 3.38
CA PHE A 310 11.40 -16.23 4.69
C PHE A 310 12.43 -15.17 5.06
N TYR A 311 11.97 -14.00 5.47
CA TYR A 311 12.78 -12.85 5.86
C TYR A 311 12.59 -12.58 7.34
N GLU A 312 13.70 -12.39 8.05
CA GLU A 312 13.73 -12.05 9.47
C GLU A 312 14.61 -10.82 9.67
N THR A 313 14.11 -9.81 10.36
CA THR A 313 14.84 -8.56 10.65
C THR A 313 14.95 -8.29 12.15
N SER A 314 15.99 -7.56 12.56
CA SER A 314 16.17 -7.22 13.99
C SER A 314 15.22 -6.12 14.49
N ALA A 315 14.79 -5.25 13.58
CA ALA A 315 13.83 -4.16 13.81
C ALA A 315 12.73 -4.18 12.74
N PRO A 316 11.60 -3.49 12.94
CA PRO A 316 10.53 -3.43 11.95
C PRO A 316 11.04 -2.93 10.59
N VAL A 317 10.46 -3.42 9.51
CA VAL A 317 10.76 -3.00 8.13
C VAL A 317 9.46 -2.89 7.34
N VAL A 318 9.48 -2.20 6.20
CA VAL A 318 8.39 -2.30 5.22
C VAL A 318 8.90 -3.10 4.02
N ALA A 319 8.21 -4.17 3.64
CA ALA A 319 8.64 -5.05 2.56
C ALA A 319 7.66 -4.99 1.38
N LEU A 320 8.14 -4.53 0.22
CA LEU A 320 7.37 -4.46 -1.02
C LEU A 320 7.77 -5.61 -1.94
N HIS A 321 6.81 -6.42 -2.37
CA HIS A 321 7.03 -7.54 -3.26
C HIS A 321 6.58 -7.20 -4.67
N MET A 322 7.50 -7.22 -5.63
CA MET A 322 7.22 -7.12 -7.06
C MET A 322 7.17 -8.52 -7.65
N THR A 323 6.00 -8.87 -8.18
CA THR A 323 5.67 -10.16 -8.79
C THR A 323 4.84 -9.93 -10.06
N GLY A 324 4.20 -10.96 -10.59
CA GLY A 324 3.35 -10.84 -11.78
C GLY A 324 3.34 -12.09 -12.66
N PHE A 325 3.13 -11.88 -13.96
CA PHE A 325 3.03 -12.95 -14.97
C PHE A 325 3.75 -12.56 -16.27
N GLY A 326 4.69 -13.38 -16.73
CA GLY A 326 5.47 -13.03 -17.93
C GLY A 326 6.30 -11.77 -17.68
N CYS A 327 6.07 -10.68 -18.42
CA CYS A 327 6.66 -9.36 -18.12
C CYS A 327 5.70 -8.34 -17.49
N GLU A 328 4.44 -8.71 -17.31
CA GLU A 328 3.41 -7.88 -16.66
C GLU A 328 3.68 -7.92 -15.15
N VAL A 329 4.02 -6.76 -14.57
CA VAL A 329 4.43 -6.64 -13.18
C VAL A 329 3.28 -6.08 -12.34
N GLY A 330 3.21 -6.52 -11.11
CA GLY A 330 2.40 -5.89 -10.08
C GLY A 330 3.13 -5.97 -8.75
N GLY A 331 2.56 -5.39 -7.71
CA GLY A 331 3.18 -5.48 -6.40
C GLY A 331 2.27 -5.13 -5.26
N ALA A 332 2.68 -5.56 -4.07
CA ALA A 332 1.97 -5.29 -2.85
C ALA A 332 2.96 -5.26 -1.69
N ILE A 333 2.61 -4.51 -0.65
CA ILE A 333 3.33 -4.58 0.62
C ILE A 333 2.99 -5.91 1.28
N LEU A 334 4.02 -6.65 1.68
CA LEU A 334 3.85 -7.92 2.40
C LEU A 334 3.28 -7.64 3.80
N PRO A 335 2.29 -8.43 4.25
CA PRO A 335 1.66 -8.27 5.56
C PRO A 335 2.54 -8.74 6.72
#